data_AF-A0AAN0K1S6-F1
#
_entry.id   AF-A0AAN0K1S6-F1
#
_cell.length_a   1.000
_cell.length_b   1.000
_cell.length_c   1.000
_cell.angle_alpha   90.00
_cell.angle_beta   90.00
_cell.angle_gamma   90.00
#
_symmetry.space_group_name_H-M   'P 1'
#
loop_
_entity.id
_entity.type
_entity.pdbx_description
1 polymer ?
#
loop_
_entity_poly.entity_id
_entity_poly.type
_entity_poly.pdbx_seq_one_letter_code
_entity_poly.pdbx_strand_id
1 'polypeptide(L)'
;LVIDPKELAYPVNTPRERTVYSVKAVLLAIKEGRPFLVSDKGHKELKKILSNESLSDISNLSLLGGRDIKEVIEIKEEFNTPLTTTKLDLADVIKELTYNQQLPRSVWHRLGLQLGLHDRRLVDIDTDYRGKTEECFHECMSAWLRGEDKVREKGGPSWSSLATALDTIEEKSTASYIRNKYCPSN
;
A
#
# COMPACT_ATOMS: atom_id res chain seq x y z
N LEU A 1 35.85 22.07 -16.81
CA LEU A 1 36.19 20.66 -17.10
C LEU A 1 35.35 20.21 -18.28
N VAL A 2 35.96 19.96 -19.43
CA VAL A 2 35.29 19.41 -20.60
C VAL A 2 35.62 17.92 -20.60
N ILE A 3 34.62 17.06 -20.41
CA ILE A 3 34.81 15.61 -20.40
C ILE A 3 34.69 15.14 -21.85
N ASP A 4 35.74 14.50 -22.36
CA ASP A 4 35.83 14.03 -23.75
C ASP A 4 34.91 12.79 -23.94
N PRO A 5 33.96 12.81 -24.90
CA PRO A 5 33.00 11.71 -25.10
C PRO A 5 33.63 10.35 -25.41
N LYS A 6 34.88 10.33 -25.88
CA LYS A 6 35.62 9.09 -26.14
C LYS A 6 36.00 8.32 -24.88
N GLU A 7 36.06 8.99 -23.72
CA GLU A 7 36.33 8.34 -22.44
C GLU A 7 35.08 7.72 -21.79
N LEU A 8 33.89 7.95 -22.37
CA LEU A 8 32.62 7.35 -21.93
C LEU A 8 32.34 5.99 -22.61
N ALA A 9 33.26 5.47 -23.41
CA ALA A 9 33.13 4.15 -24.01
C ALA A 9 33.34 3.05 -22.95
N TYR A 10 32.25 2.64 -22.29
CA TYR A 10 32.24 1.46 -21.44
C TYR A 10 32.58 0.21 -22.27
N PRO A 11 33.66 -0.54 -21.99
CA PRO A 11 34.00 -1.73 -22.74
C PRO A 11 33.11 -2.89 -22.27
N VAL A 12 31.89 -2.98 -22.78
CA VAL A 12 30.96 -4.10 -22.52
C VAL A 12 30.97 -5.06 -23.70
N ASN A 13 32.13 -5.62 -24.02
CA ASN A 13 32.26 -6.63 -25.09
C ASN A 13 32.37 -8.07 -24.56
N THR A 14 32.43 -8.26 -23.24
CA THR A 14 32.41 -9.58 -22.61
C THR A 14 31.06 -9.83 -21.95
N PRO A 15 30.30 -10.85 -22.39
CA PRO A 15 29.09 -11.27 -21.69
C PRO A 15 29.44 -11.64 -20.25
N ARG A 16 28.86 -10.92 -19.28
CA ARG A 16 29.02 -11.22 -17.86
C ARG A 16 28.29 -12.53 -17.58
N GLU A 17 29.04 -13.62 -17.35
CA GLU A 17 28.46 -14.88 -16.89
C GLU A 17 27.68 -14.64 -15.60
N ARG A 18 26.37 -14.92 -15.64
CA ARG A 18 25.49 -14.85 -14.48
C ARG A 18 25.34 -16.25 -13.93
N THR A 19 26.00 -16.54 -12.82
CA THR A 19 25.71 -17.73 -12.04
C THR A 19 24.35 -17.53 -11.37
N VAL A 20 23.33 -18.24 -11.83
CA VAL A 20 21.96 -18.16 -11.28
C VAL A 20 21.85 -19.15 -10.13
N TYR A 21 21.72 -18.63 -8.91
CA TYR A 21 21.42 -19.47 -7.75
C TYR A 21 19.91 -19.58 -7.58
N SER A 22 19.42 -20.79 -7.31
CA SER A 22 18.03 -20.98 -6.90
C SER A 22 17.82 -20.29 -5.55
N VAL A 23 16.83 -19.39 -5.46
CA VAL A 23 16.45 -18.69 -4.22
C VAL A 23 16.22 -19.69 -3.07
N LYS A 24 15.71 -20.88 -3.41
CA LYS A 24 15.51 -21.98 -2.44
C LYS A 24 16.82 -22.47 -1.82
N ALA A 25 17.91 -22.54 -2.61
CA ALA A 25 19.22 -22.97 -2.13
C ALA A 25 19.86 -21.93 -1.21
N VAL A 26 19.69 -20.64 -1.52
CA VAL A 26 20.17 -19.54 -0.67
C VAL A 26 19.44 -19.53 0.68
N LEU A 27 18.12 -19.65 0.66
CA LEU A 27 17.31 -19.71 1.88
C LEU A 27 17.62 -20.94 2.74
N LEU A 28 17.90 -22.10 2.11
CA LEU A 28 18.29 -23.31 2.83
C LEU A 28 19.65 -23.12 3.55
N ALA A 29 20.63 -22.53 2.87
CA ALA A 29 21.97 -22.30 3.44
C ALA A 29 21.94 -21.33 4.63
N ILE A 30 21.11 -20.28 4.57
CA ILE A 30 20.87 -19.36 5.69
C ILE A 30 20.27 -20.11 6.88
N LYS A 31 19.25 -20.95 6.63
CA LYS A 31 18.61 -21.75 7.69
C LYS A 31 19.57 -22.74 8.34
N GLU A 32 20.49 -23.31 7.57
CA GLU A 32 21.50 -24.24 8.06
C GLU A 32 22.72 -23.53 8.71
N GLY A 33 22.76 -22.20 8.72
CA GLY A 33 23.85 -21.43 9.31
C GLY A 33 25.21 -21.65 8.62
N ARG A 34 25.21 -22.16 7.39
CA ARG A 34 26.46 -22.41 6.66
C ARG A 34 26.96 -21.11 6.02
N PRO A 35 28.23 -20.73 6.20
CA PRO A 35 28.79 -19.59 5.50
C PRO A 35 28.82 -19.87 4.00
N PHE A 36 28.16 -19.02 3.20
CA PHE A 36 28.32 -19.05 1.75
C PHE A 36 29.57 -18.23 1.41
N LEU A 37 30.65 -18.91 1.03
CA LEU A 37 31.84 -18.25 0.51
C LEU A 37 31.61 -17.97 -0.98
N VAL A 38 31.31 -16.71 -1.32
CA VAL A 38 31.47 -16.22 -2.70
C VAL A 38 32.97 -16.11 -2.95
N SER A 39 33.59 -17.20 -3.41
CA SER A 39 34.99 -17.18 -3.81
C SER A 39 35.08 -16.59 -5.22
N ASP A 40 35.32 -15.29 -5.27
CA ASP A 40 35.89 -14.62 -6.45
C ASP A 40 37.34 -15.10 -6.58
N LYS A 41 37.62 -15.93 -7.58
CA LYS A 41 38.99 -16.24 -8.02
C LYS A 41 39.51 -15.09 -8.87
N GLY A 42 39.82 -13.95 -8.25
CA GLY A 42 40.69 -12.97 -8.89
C GLY A 42 40.36 -11.49 -8.80
N HIS A 43 39.89 -10.93 -7.69
CA HIS A 43 40.15 -9.52 -7.39
C HIS A 43 40.49 -9.31 -5.92
N LYS A 44 41.76 -9.00 -5.62
CA LYS A 44 42.29 -8.78 -4.26
C LYS A 44 41.97 -7.41 -3.67
N GLU A 45 41.20 -6.57 -4.33
CA GLU A 45 40.68 -5.36 -3.70
C GLU A 45 39.23 -5.18 -4.13
N LEU A 46 38.30 -5.54 -3.26
CA LEU A 46 36.96 -4.96 -3.28
C LEU A 46 37.15 -3.47 -2.97
N LYS A 47 37.37 -2.69 -4.02
CA LYS A 47 37.50 -1.23 -3.95
C LYS A 47 36.18 -0.70 -3.41
N LYS A 48 36.15 -0.52 -2.09
CA LYS A 48 35.23 0.23 -1.23
C LYS A 48 33.98 0.72 -1.97
N ILE A 49 33.08 -0.21 -2.30
CA ILE A 49 31.82 0.09 -3.01
C ILE A 49 30.94 1.01 -2.15
N LEU A 50 31.15 1.01 -0.84
CA LEU A 50 30.49 1.88 0.13
C LEU A 50 31.57 2.49 1.01
N SER A 51 32.06 3.68 0.64
CA SER A 51 33.10 4.38 1.41
C SER A 51 32.60 4.90 2.76
N ASN A 52 31.29 4.85 2.97
CA ASN A 52 30.52 5.61 3.94
C ASN A 52 29.76 4.70 4.91
N GLU A 53 29.77 3.38 4.70
CA GLU A 53 29.10 2.43 5.58
C GLU A 53 30.09 1.49 6.26
N SER A 54 29.93 1.29 7.57
CA SER A 54 30.71 0.31 8.33
C SER A 54 30.17 -1.09 8.06
N LEU A 55 31.03 -2.00 7.58
CA LEU A 55 30.69 -3.40 7.32
C LEU A 55 30.61 -4.27 8.59
N SER A 56 30.82 -3.69 9.77
CA SER A 56 30.78 -4.40 11.05
C SER A 56 29.38 -4.88 11.44
N ASP A 57 28.32 -4.23 10.94
CA ASP A 57 26.92 -4.58 11.18
C ASP A 57 26.20 -4.78 9.84
N ILE A 58 26.42 -5.95 9.23
CA ILE A 58 25.79 -6.35 7.95
C ILE A 58 24.25 -6.36 8.08
N SER A 59 23.71 -6.51 9.29
CA SER A 59 22.27 -6.42 9.59
C SER A 59 21.68 -5.02 9.40
N ASN A 60 22.50 -3.97 9.30
CA ASN A 60 22.08 -2.57 9.19
C ASN A 60 22.49 -1.91 7.87
N LEU A 61 22.79 -2.69 6.82
CA LEU A 61 23.09 -2.14 5.50
C LEU A 61 21.88 -1.33 5.01
N SER A 62 22.07 -0.01 4.86
CA SER A 62 21.04 0.86 4.32
C SER A 62 21.05 0.74 2.80
N LEU A 63 19.87 0.54 2.19
CA LEU A 63 19.71 0.52 0.74
C LEU A 63 20.22 1.80 0.05
N LEU A 64 20.38 2.89 0.82
CA LEU A 64 20.77 4.20 0.33
C LEU A 64 22.27 4.48 0.48
N GLY A 65 23.06 3.54 1.01
CA GLY A 65 24.51 3.72 1.21
C GLY A 65 24.82 4.77 2.27
N GLY A 66 24.04 4.78 3.36
CA GLY A 66 24.18 5.70 4.49
C GLY A 66 23.60 7.09 4.26
N ARG A 67 23.00 7.34 3.08
CA ARG A 67 22.33 8.61 2.78
C ARG A 67 20.94 8.64 3.39
N ASP A 68 20.55 9.82 3.85
CA ASP A 68 19.18 10.05 4.29
C ASP A 68 18.23 9.96 3.08
N ILE A 69 17.05 9.38 3.29
CA ILE A 69 16.08 9.20 2.21
C ILE A 69 15.57 10.54 1.64
N LYS A 70 15.59 11.61 2.45
CA LYS A 70 15.28 12.97 2.04
C LYS A 70 16.33 13.59 1.11
N GLU A 71 17.53 13.03 1.09
CA GLU A 71 18.63 13.51 0.24
C GLU A 71 18.62 12.84 -1.14
N VAL A 72 18.17 11.58 -1.19
CA VAL A 72 18.06 10.80 -2.43
C VAL A 72 16.79 11.13 -3.21
N ILE A 73 15.70 11.35 -2.49
CA ILE A 73 14.46 11.81 -3.08
C ILE A 73 14.46 13.33 -2.85
N GLU A 74 14.66 14.11 -3.90
CA GLU A 74 14.65 15.58 -3.87
C GLU A 74 13.22 16.10 -3.60
N ILE A 75 12.63 15.72 -2.47
CA ILE A 75 11.28 16.12 -2.08
C ILE A 75 11.40 17.51 -1.47
N LYS A 76 11.15 18.54 -2.30
CA LYS A 76 10.96 19.94 -1.83
C LYS A 76 9.66 20.14 -1.04
N GLU A 77 8.83 19.10 -0.95
CA GLU A 77 7.56 19.15 -0.23
C GLU A 77 7.61 18.21 0.96
N GLU A 78 7.51 18.80 2.14
CA GLU A 78 7.33 18.08 3.37
C GLU A 78 6.08 17.16 3.26
N PHE A 79 6.28 15.85 3.14
CA PHE A 79 5.28 14.88 3.61
C PHE A 79 5.26 14.87 5.15
N ASN A 80 5.11 16.06 5.74
CA ASN A 80 4.82 16.28 7.15
C ASN A 80 3.32 16.40 7.39
N THR A 81 2.47 15.98 6.45
CA THR A 81 1.14 15.55 6.85
C THR A 81 1.35 14.27 7.65
N PRO A 82 1.04 14.25 8.96
CA PRO A 82 0.90 12.97 9.63
C PRO A 82 -0.08 12.20 8.76
N LEU A 83 0.25 10.96 8.39
CA LEU A 83 -0.79 9.99 8.10
C LEU A 83 -1.54 9.80 9.41
N THR A 84 -2.37 10.79 9.77
CA THR A 84 -3.62 10.55 10.45
C THR A 84 -4.45 9.74 9.46
N THR A 85 -4.05 8.47 9.26
CA THR A 85 -5.01 7.40 9.14
C THR A 85 -5.82 7.47 10.43
N THR A 86 -6.79 8.39 10.45
CA THR A 86 -7.98 8.27 11.26
C THR A 86 -8.51 6.91 10.88
N LYS A 87 -8.15 5.92 11.69
CA LYS A 87 -8.59 4.55 11.51
C LYS A 87 -10.11 4.62 11.60
N LEU A 88 -10.80 4.58 10.47
CA LEU A 88 -12.26 4.55 10.46
C LEU A 88 -12.68 3.31 11.24
N ASP A 89 -13.45 3.52 12.31
CA ASP A 89 -14.07 2.43 13.03
C ASP A 89 -15.41 2.08 12.38
N LEU A 90 -15.72 0.79 12.34
CA LEU A 90 -17.03 0.30 11.90
C LEU A 90 -18.14 0.91 12.75
N ALA A 91 -17.93 1.03 14.07
CA ALA A 91 -18.91 1.62 14.96
C ALA A 91 -19.25 3.07 14.58
N ASP A 92 -18.24 3.86 14.21
CA ASP A 92 -18.44 5.25 13.79
C ASP A 92 -19.16 5.33 12.44
N VAL A 93 -18.75 4.52 11.46
CA VAL A 93 -19.39 4.47 10.13
C VAL A 93 -20.87 4.11 10.26
N ILE A 94 -21.18 3.03 11.00
CA ILE A 94 -22.56 2.60 11.22
C ILE A 94 -23.35 3.67 11.98
N LYS A 95 -22.77 4.29 13.01
CA LYS A 95 -23.44 5.34 13.77
C LYS A 95 -23.83 6.52 12.88
N GLU A 96 -22.92 6.99 12.04
CA GLU A 96 -23.15 8.12 11.15
C GLU A 96 -24.20 7.81 10.08
N LEU A 97 -24.11 6.63 9.44
CA LEU A 97 -25.04 6.24 8.37
C LEU A 97 -26.44 5.91 8.92
N THR A 98 -26.52 5.19 10.04
CA THR A 98 -27.79 4.66 10.57
C THR A 98 -28.52 5.65 11.46
N TYR A 99 -27.84 6.27 12.44
CA TYR A 99 -28.50 7.10 13.44
C TYR A 99 -28.59 8.56 13.01
N ASN A 100 -27.51 9.12 12.47
CA ASN A 100 -27.49 10.55 12.13
C ASN A 100 -28.18 10.83 10.80
N GLN A 101 -27.99 9.96 9.81
CA GLN A 101 -28.51 10.16 8.45
C GLN A 101 -29.74 9.31 8.13
N GLN A 102 -30.08 8.33 8.98
CA GLN A 102 -31.23 7.44 8.78
C GLN A 102 -31.21 6.75 7.40
N LEU A 103 -30.01 6.41 6.91
CA LEU A 103 -29.84 5.79 5.61
C LEU A 103 -30.62 4.45 5.56
N PRO A 104 -31.48 4.23 4.53
CA PRO A 104 -32.21 2.99 4.40
C PRO A 104 -31.24 1.83 4.15
N ARG A 105 -31.29 0.80 4.99
CA ARG A 105 -30.32 -0.30 4.96
C ARG A 105 -30.40 -1.11 3.69
N SER A 106 -31.54 -1.10 2.99
CA SER A 106 -31.71 -1.74 1.68
C SER A 106 -30.77 -1.21 0.58
N VAL A 107 -30.12 -0.05 0.77
CA VAL A 107 -29.15 0.49 -0.21
C VAL A 107 -27.76 -0.13 -0.10
N TRP A 108 -27.51 -0.97 0.93
CA TRP A 108 -26.21 -1.57 1.21
C TRP A 108 -25.56 -2.23 -0.01
N HIS A 109 -26.34 -2.96 -0.80
CA HIS A 109 -25.84 -3.68 -1.97
C HIS A 109 -25.36 -2.71 -3.06
N ARG A 110 -26.15 -1.67 -3.36
CA ARG A 110 -25.76 -0.64 -4.33
C ARG A 110 -24.54 0.15 -3.85
N LEU A 111 -24.52 0.47 -2.56
CA LEU A 111 -23.40 1.17 -1.93
C LEU A 111 -22.11 0.34 -1.98
N GLY A 112 -22.16 -0.94 -1.62
CA GLY A 112 -21.02 -1.85 -1.65
C GLY A 112 -20.36 -1.94 -3.02
N LEU A 113 -21.15 -2.00 -4.09
CA LEU A 113 -20.66 -1.98 -5.47
C LEU A 113 -19.89 -0.68 -5.79
N GLN A 114 -20.43 0.47 -5.36
CA GLN A 114 -19.78 1.77 -5.58
C GLN A 114 -18.48 1.93 -4.78
N LEU A 115 -18.44 1.35 -3.58
CA LEU A 115 -17.27 1.29 -2.72
C LEU A 115 -16.18 0.34 -3.25
N GLY A 116 -16.48 -0.49 -4.26
CA GLY A 116 -15.51 -1.35 -4.93
C GLY A 116 -15.55 -2.82 -4.49
N LEU A 117 -16.59 -3.24 -3.77
CA LEU A 117 -16.84 -4.65 -3.47
C LEU A 117 -17.41 -5.37 -4.70
N HIS A 118 -17.03 -6.62 -4.91
CA HIS A 118 -17.58 -7.40 -6.01
C HIS A 118 -19.02 -7.84 -5.72
N ASP A 119 -19.86 -7.82 -6.75
CA ASP A 119 -21.25 -8.30 -6.71
C ASP A 119 -21.36 -9.70 -6.10
N ARG A 120 -20.48 -10.62 -6.51
CA ARG A 120 -20.41 -11.97 -5.96
C ARG A 120 -20.29 -11.99 -4.43
N ARG A 121 -19.44 -11.15 -3.85
CA ARG A 121 -19.27 -11.07 -2.39
C ARG A 121 -20.53 -10.55 -1.71
N LEU A 122 -21.18 -9.55 -2.32
CA LEU A 122 -22.43 -9.01 -1.78
C LEU A 122 -23.54 -10.08 -1.82
N VAL A 123 -23.62 -10.87 -2.90
CA VAL A 123 -24.53 -12.02 -2.97
C VAL A 123 -24.20 -13.05 -1.89
N ASP A 124 -22.92 -13.39 -1.70
CA ASP A 124 -22.48 -14.32 -0.66
C ASP A 124 -22.92 -13.81 0.74
N ILE A 125 -22.72 -12.53 1.05
CA ILE A 125 -23.18 -11.88 2.29
C ILE A 125 -24.71 -12.01 2.45
N ASP A 126 -25.49 -11.73 1.40
CA ASP A 126 -26.95 -11.82 1.47
C ASP A 126 -27.42 -13.26 1.76
N THR A 127 -26.75 -14.24 1.17
CA THR A 127 -27.05 -15.66 1.40
C THR A 127 -26.67 -16.14 2.80
N ASP A 128 -25.53 -15.71 3.33
CA ASP A 128 -25.04 -16.09 4.65
C ASP A 128 -25.97 -15.56 5.76
N TYR A 129 -26.47 -14.34 5.59
CA TYR A 129 -27.35 -13.67 6.55
C TYR A 129 -28.84 -13.81 6.24
N ARG A 130 -29.23 -14.60 5.23
CA ARG A 130 -30.62 -14.96 4.88
C ARG A 130 -31.60 -13.78 4.86
N GLY A 131 -31.20 -12.65 4.27
CA GLY A 131 -32.06 -11.47 4.15
C GLY A 131 -32.19 -10.63 5.42
N LYS A 132 -31.33 -10.82 6.42
CA LYS A 132 -31.20 -9.88 7.55
C LYS A 132 -30.44 -8.64 7.10
N THR A 133 -31.16 -7.67 6.56
CA THR A 133 -30.60 -6.44 5.96
C THR A 133 -29.61 -5.69 6.86
N GLU A 134 -29.82 -5.65 8.17
CA GLU A 134 -28.89 -5.01 9.13
C GLU A 134 -27.55 -5.73 9.20
N GLU A 135 -27.56 -7.07 9.31
CA GLU A 135 -26.35 -7.89 9.39
C GLU A 135 -25.58 -7.83 8.05
N CYS A 136 -26.30 -7.85 6.92
CA CYS A 136 -25.70 -7.66 5.58
C CYS A 136 -25.02 -6.29 5.45
N PHE A 137 -25.67 -5.22 5.94
CA PHE A 137 -25.09 -3.87 5.89
C PHE A 137 -23.83 -3.77 6.74
N HIS A 138 -23.83 -4.34 7.94
CA HIS A 138 -22.65 -4.37 8.82
C HIS A 138 -21.49 -5.13 8.19
N GLU A 139 -21.72 -6.32 7.62
CA GLU A 139 -20.64 -7.07 6.99
C GLU A 139 -20.15 -6.40 5.70
N CYS A 140 -21.05 -5.74 4.94
CA CYS A 140 -20.66 -4.93 3.79
C CYS A 140 -19.71 -3.79 4.20
N MET A 141 -20.02 -3.04 5.25
CA MET A 141 -19.15 -1.97 5.74
C MET A 141 -17.84 -2.52 6.32
N SER A 142 -17.89 -3.67 6.99
CA SER A 142 -16.73 -4.40 7.51
C SER A 142 -15.77 -4.81 6.37
N ALA A 143 -16.28 -5.41 5.30
CA ALA A 143 -15.50 -5.80 4.12
C ALA A 143 -14.87 -4.58 3.42
N TRP A 144 -15.61 -3.48 3.33
CA TRP A 144 -15.07 -2.21 2.81
C TRP A 144 -13.94 -1.66 3.69
N LEU A 145 -14.09 -1.64 5.02
CA LEU A 145 -13.05 -1.16 5.94
C LEU A 145 -11.80 -2.04 5.93
N ARG A 146 -11.94 -3.35 5.67
CA ARG A 146 -10.82 -4.28 5.44
C ARG A 146 -10.11 -4.02 4.11
N GLY A 147 -10.69 -3.20 3.23
CA GLY A 147 -10.12 -2.84 1.93
C GLY A 147 -10.12 -4.01 0.95
N GLU A 148 -11.13 -4.88 1.04
CA GLU A 148 -11.24 -6.06 0.20
C GLU A 148 -11.56 -5.70 -1.27
N ASP A 149 -11.40 -6.66 -2.19
CA ASP A 149 -11.66 -6.48 -3.62
C ASP A 149 -10.95 -5.23 -4.22
N LYS A 150 -11.71 -4.34 -4.88
CA LYS A 150 -11.21 -3.15 -5.55
C LYS A 150 -11.41 -1.89 -4.73
N VAL A 151 -11.65 -2.02 -3.42
CA VAL A 151 -11.85 -0.87 -2.52
C VAL A 151 -10.66 0.08 -2.55
N ARG A 152 -9.44 -0.46 -2.59
CA ARG A 152 -8.21 0.35 -2.70
C ARG A 152 -8.12 1.13 -4.01
N GLU A 153 -8.57 0.56 -5.12
CA GLU A 153 -8.62 1.24 -6.42
C GLU A 153 -9.67 2.37 -6.43
N LYS A 154 -10.70 2.27 -5.57
CA LYS A 154 -11.77 3.27 -5.38
C LYS A 154 -11.46 4.33 -4.33
N GLY A 155 -10.20 4.46 -3.91
CA GLY A 155 -9.76 5.47 -2.92
C GLY A 155 -9.65 4.94 -1.49
N GLY A 156 -9.80 3.63 -1.29
CA GLY A 156 -9.66 2.98 0.01
C GLY A 156 -10.76 3.35 1.02
N PRO A 157 -10.70 2.81 2.25
CA PRO A 157 -11.68 3.12 3.29
C PRO A 157 -11.46 4.52 3.87
N SER A 158 -12.15 5.51 3.30
CA SER A 158 -12.11 6.92 3.74
C SER A 158 -13.49 7.58 3.71
N TRP A 159 -13.73 8.59 4.55
CA TRP A 159 -14.99 9.36 4.53
C TRP A 159 -15.25 10.04 3.17
N SER A 160 -14.20 10.48 2.47
CA SER A 160 -14.31 11.07 1.13
C SER A 160 -14.78 10.04 0.09
N SER A 161 -14.22 8.82 0.12
CA SER A 161 -14.67 7.73 -0.76
C SER A 161 -16.12 7.32 -0.46
N LEU A 162 -16.50 7.26 0.82
CA LEU A 162 -17.87 6.96 1.25
C LEU A 162 -18.85 8.03 0.79
N ALA A 163 -18.52 9.31 0.98
CA ALA A 163 -19.36 10.42 0.51
C ALA A 163 -19.52 10.40 -1.02
N THR A 164 -18.46 10.06 -1.76
CA THR A 164 -18.51 9.93 -3.21
C THR A 164 -19.41 8.77 -3.64
N ALA A 165 -19.29 7.60 -2.99
CA ALA A 165 -20.14 6.44 -3.26
C ALA A 165 -21.61 6.69 -2.89
N LEU A 166 -21.89 7.48 -1.85
CA LEU A 166 -23.24 7.90 -1.48
C LEU A 166 -23.85 8.85 -2.52
N ASP A 167 -23.04 9.77 -3.04
CA ASP A 167 -23.45 10.71 -4.10
C ASP A 167 -23.83 9.95 -5.40
N THR A 168 -23.08 8.88 -5.73
CA THR A 168 -23.36 8.06 -6.93
C THR A 168 -24.62 7.19 -6.81
N ILE A 169 -25.04 6.82 -5.60
CA ILE A 169 -26.32 6.12 -5.37
C ILE A 169 -27.51 7.06 -5.13
N GLU A 170 -27.33 8.36 -5.40
CA GLU A 170 -28.33 9.42 -5.23
C GLU A 170 -28.68 9.77 -3.76
N GLU A 171 -27.92 9.27 -2.79
CA GLU A 171 -28.04 9.62 -1.36
C GLU A 171 -27.29 10.92 -1.04
N LYS A 172 -27.66 11.98 -1.78
CA LYS A 172 -26.96 13.28 -1.81
C LYS A 172 -26.98 14.02 -0.47
N SER A 173 -28.04 13.85 0.31
CA SER A 173 -28.17 14.45 1.65
C SER A 173 -27.12 13.88 2.60
N THR A 174 -27.02 12.55 2.67
CA THR A 174 -26.01 11.83 3.47
C THR A 174 -24.60 12.12 2.99
N ALA A 175 -24.38 12.13 1.67
CA ALA A 175 -23.09 12.46 1.08
C ALA A 175 -22.62 13.87 1.48
N SER A 176 -23.52 14.86 1.38
CA SER A 176 -23.21 16.25 1.73
C SER A 176 -22.94 16.40 3.22
N TYR A 177 -23.72 15.73 4.08
CA TYR A 177 -23.48 15.73 5.52
C TYR A 177 -22.10 15.19 5.88
N ILE A 178 -21.74 14.03 5.34
CA ILE A 178 -20.43 13.40 5.61
C ILE A 178 -19.30 14.29 5.10
N ARG A 179 -19.44 14.85 3.90
CA ARG A 179 -18.43 15.75 3.33
C ARG A 179 -18.22 16.98 4.22
N ASN A 180 -19.29 17.63 4.65
CA ASN A 180 -19.20 18.81 5.51
C ASN A 180 -18.60 18.51 6.89
N LYS A 181 -18.87 17.32 7.46
CA LYS A 181 -18.41 16.96 8.80
C LYS A 181 -16.98 16.42 8.84
N TYR A 182 -16.59 15.63 7.84
CA TYR A 182 -15.35 14.84 7.86
C TYR A 182 -14.36 15.20 6.74
N CYS A 183 -14.78 16.02 5.76
CA CYS A 183 -13.92 16.50 4.67
C CYS A 183 -13.88 18.03 4.68
N PRO A 184 -13.21 18.66 5.67
CA PRO A 184 -13.10 20.12 5.70
C PRO A 184 -12.40 20.61 4.43
N SER A 185 -13.06 21.51 3.71
CA SER A 185 -12.46 22.28 2.63
C SER A 185 -11.41 23.20 3.23
N ASN A 186 -10.12 22.86 3.09
CA ASN A 186 -9.03 23.80 3.39
C ASN A 186 -9.05 25.00 2.44
#